data_AF-A0A7X8FDQ3-F1
#
_entry.id   AF-A0A7X8FDQ3-F1
#
_cell.length_a   1.000
_cell.length_b   1.000
_cell.length_c   1.000
_cell.angle_alpha   90.00
_cell.angle_beta   90.00
_cell.angle_gamma   90.00
#
_symmetry.space_group_name_H-M   'P 1'
#
loop_
_entity.id
_entity.type
_entity.pdbx_description
1 polymer ?
#
loop_
_entity_poly.entity_id
_entity_poly.type
_entity_poly.pdbx_seq_one_letter_code
_entity_poly.pdbx_strand_id
1 'polypeptide(L)'
;LCVALGAPRQEFWIRQQIEKGTYSVPVSIGVGGSLDVIAGKVPRAPAWMRRLHLEWLGRLLREPWRWRRMLALPRFVLKVLRQGRVRRERRRREKTK
;
A
#
# COMPACT_ATOMS: atom_id res chain seq x y z
N LEU A 1 -1.42 -11.13 -15.79
CA LEU A 1 -0.11 -11.55 -15.22
C LEU A 1 -0.02 -11.07 -13.78
N CYS A 2 0.16 -11.98 -12.83
CA CYS A 2 0.37 -11.64 -11.42
C CYS A 2 1.87 -11.66 -11.09
N VAL A 3 2.42 -10.55 -10.59
CA VAL A 3 3.86 -10.40 -10.34
C VAL A 3 4.10 -10.25 -8.84
N ALA A 4 4.83 -11.19 -8.25
CA ALA A 4 5.14 -11.24 -6.82
C ALA A 4 6.64 -10.98 -6.52
N LEU A 5 7.23 -9.97 -7.17
CA LEU A 5 8.62 -9.57 -6.93
C LEU A 5 8.77 -8.58 -5.75
N GLY A 6 7.65 -8.10 -5.22
CA GLY A 6 7.59 -7.09 -4.17
C GLY A 6 7.84 -5.68 -4.69
N ALA A 7 7.26 -4.68 -4.01
CA ALA A 7 7.44 -3.28 -4.36
C ALA A 7 8.83 -2.76 -3.92
N PRO A 8 9.53 -1.94 -4.74
CA PRO A 8 9.10 -1.39 -6.03
C PRO A 8 9.51 -2.23 -7.28
N ARG A 9 10.13 -3.41 -7.07
CA ARG A 9 10.74 -4.19 -8.15
C ARG A 9 9.70 -4.74 -9.13
N GLN A 10 8.54 -5.12 -8.63
CA GLN A 10 7.44 -5.62 -9.47
C GLN A 10 6.96 -4.54 -10.46
N GLU A 11 6.87 -3.28 -10.04
CA GLU A 11 6.45 -2.17 -10.89
C GLU A 11 7.47 -1.90 -12.01
N PHE A 12 8.76 -1.86 -11.66
CA PHE A 12 9.84 -1.68 -12.64
C PHE A 12 9.92 -2.84 -13.62
N TRP A 13 9.77 -4.07 -13.13
CA TRP A 13 9.80 -5.25 -13.99
C TRP A 13 8.62 -5.25 -14.97
N ILE A 14 7.39 -4.99 -14.49
CA ILE A 14 6.21 -4.91 -15.37
C ILE A 14 6.44 -3.85 -16.46
N ARG A 15 6.88 -2.65 -16.07
CA ARG A 15 7.16 -1.55 -16.99
C ARG A 15 8.19 -1.95 -18.05
N GLN A 16 9.31 -2.50 -17.62
CA GLN A 16 10.39 -2.89 -18.52
C GLN A 16 9.93 -3.96 -19.54
N GLN A 17 9.09 -4.90 -19.12
CA GLN A 17 8.60 -5.93 -20.03
C GLN A 17 7.55 -5.42 -21.03
N ILE A 18 6.72 -4.45 -20.60
CA ILE A 18 5.80 -3.73 -21.49
C ILE A 18 6.60 -2.95 -22.54
N GLU A 19 7.62 -2.19 -22.11
CA GLU A 19 8.49 -1.41 -23.00
C GLU A 19 9.25 -2.29 -24.01
N LYS A 20 9.62 -3.51 -23.62
CA LYS A 20 10.28 -4.50 -24.48
C LYS A 20 9.30 -5.27 -25.40
N GLY A 21 7.99 -5.11 -25.25
CA GLY A 21 7.00 -5.88 -26.00
C GLY A 21 7.08 -7.40 -25.77
N THR A 22 7.62 -7.84 -24.63
CA THR A 22 7.98 -9.26 -24.41
C THR A 22 6.76 -10.16 -24.19
N TYR A 23 5.59 -9.60 -23.84
CA TYR A 23 4.35 -10.36 -23.69
C TYR A 23 3.11 -9.52 -24.02
N SER A 24 2.06 -10.18 -24.54
CA SER A 24 0.78 -9.56 -24.91
C SER A 24 -0.31 -9.87 -23.89
N VAL A 25 -0.06 -9.55 -22.62
CA VAL A 25 -1.04 -9.76 -21.54
C VAL A 25 -1.77 -8.44 -21.28
N PRO A 26 -3.11 -8.40 -21.36
CA PRO A 26 -3.86 -7.15 -21.28
C PRO A 26 -3.79 -6.49 -19.90
N VAL A 27 -3.54 -7.28 -18.85
CA VAL A 27 -3.48 -6.79 -17.46
C VAL A 27 -2.32 -7.43 -16.70
N SER A 28 -1.45 -6.59 -16.13
CA SER A 28 -0.37 -6.98 -15.22
C SER A 28 -0.59 -6.36 -13.85
N ILE A 29 -0.62 -7.20 -12.80
CA ILE A 29 -0.91 -6.79 -11.42
C ILE A 29 0.25 -7.19 -10.52
N GLY A 30 0.81 -6.22 -9.80
CA GLY A 30 1.77 -6.47 -8.73
C GLY A 30 1.07 -6.97 -7.47
N VAL A 31 1.18 -8.25 -7.16
CA VAL A 31 0.51 -8.87 -6.00
C VAL A 31 1.37 -8.88 -4.73
N GLY A 32 2.65 -8.55 -4.85
CA GLY A 32 3.61 -8.53 -3.74
C GLY A 32 3.64 -9.86 -2.97
N GLY A 33 3.82 -9.77 -1.64
CA GLY A 33 3.84 -10.95 -0.76
C GLY A 33 2.48 -11.58 -0.48
N SER A 34 1.45 -11.30 -1.30
CA SER A 34 0.14 -11.94 -1.15
C SER A 34 0.20 -13.42 -1.56
N LEU A 35 1.01 -13.75 -2.57
CA LEU A 35 1.24 -15.14 -2.97
C LEU A 35 1.96 -15.94 -1.88
N ASP A 36 2.92 -15.35 -1.17
CA ASP A 36 3.61 -16.02 -0.05
C ASP A 36 2.66 -16.45 1.07
N VAL A 37 1.59 -15.66 1.29
CA VAL A 37 0.55 -15.97 2.27
C VAL A 37 -0.37 -17.08 1.79
N ILE A 38 -0.75 -17.06 0.50
CA ILE A 38 -1.61 -18.09 -0.09
C ILE A 38 -0.87 -19.43 -0.18
N ALA A 39 0.41 -19.40 -0.51
CA ALA A 39 1.29 -20.57 -0.58
C ALA A 39 1.70 -21.13 0.80
N GLY A 40 1.22 -20.54 1.91
CA GLY A 40 1.53 -21.00 3.27
C GLY A 40 2.96 -20.69 3.74
N LYS A 41 3.77 -19.99 2.93
CA LYS A 41 5.17 -19.65 3.24
C LYS A 41 5.29 -18.61 4.36
N VAL A 42 4.32 -17.70 4.45
CA VAL A 42 4.26 -16.69 5.52
C VAL A 42 2.96 -16.86 6.30
N PRO A 43 3.02 -17.09 7.63
CA PRO A 43 1.83 -17.21 8.43
C PRO A 43 1.05 -15.89 8.45
N ARG A 44 -0.27 -15.95 8.24
CA ARG A 44 -1.15 -14.78 8.38
C ARG A 44 -1.06 -14.19 9.78
N ALA A 45 -1.41 -12.90 9.90
CA ALA A 45 -1.54 -12.26 11.20
C ALA A 45 -2.65 -12.95 12.04
N PRO A 46 -2.52 -12.99 13.38
CA PRO A 46 -3.54 -13.52 14.28
C PRO A 46 -4.93 -12.93 14.03
N ALA A 47 -5.99 -13.72 14.25
CA ALA A 47 -7.38 -13.32 13.96
C ALA A 47 -7.79 -11.99 14.63
N TRP A 48 -7.31 -11.72 15.85
CA TRP A 48 -7.57 -10.46 16.55
C TRP A 48 -6.97 -9.24 15.82
N MET A 49 -5.76 -9.36 15.26
CA MET A 49 -5.14 -8.29 14.48
C MET A 49 -5.89 -8.04 13.17
N ARG A 50 -6.36 -9.11 12.54
CA ARG A 50 -7.15 -9.04 11.30
C ARG A 50 -8.47 -8.31 11.53
N ARG A 51 -9.17 -8.64 12.62
CA ARG A 51 -10.43 -7.98 13.03
C ARG A 51 -10.24 -6.49 13.33
N LEU A 52 -9.09 -6.12 13.89
CA LEU A 52 -8.74 -4.73 14.18
C LEU A 52 -8.13 -3.97 12.99
N HIS A 53 -8.02 -4.60 11.80
CA HIS A 53 -7.32 -4.04 10.63
C HIS A 53 -5.84 -3.68 10.91
N LEU A 54 -5.25 -4.30 11.93
CA LEU A 54 -3.85 -4.11 12.36
C LEU A 54 -2.90 -5.12 11.71
N GLU A 55 -3.28 -5.72 10.58
CA GLU A 55 -2.42 -6.67 9.87
C GLU A 55 -1.10 -6.03 9.44
N TRP A 56 -1.10 -4.73 9.09
CA TRP A 56 0.13 -4.00 8.81
C TRP A 56 1.08 -3.99 10.01
N LEU A 57 0.55 -4.06 11.23
CA LEU A 57 1.30 -3.80 12.46
C LEU A 57 1.95 -5.10 12.88
N GLY A 58 1.21 -6.20 12.74
CA GLY A 58 1.78 -7.55 12.88
C GLY A 58 2.91 -7.79 11.87
N ARG A 59 2.76 -7.31 10.64
CA ARG A 59 3.85 -7.35 9.64
C ARG A 59 5.03 -6.46 10.03
N LEU A 60 4.78 -5.25 10.57
CA LEU A 60 5.85 -4.36 11.04
C LEU A 60 6.66 -4.98 12.19
N LEU A 61 5.97 -5.60 13.15
CA LEU A 61 6.62 -6.24 14.30
C LEU A 61 7.48 -7.43 13.88
N ARG A 62 7.05 -8.18 12.85
CA ARG A 62 7.83 -9.30 12.28
C ARG A 62 8.97 -8.85 11.38
N GLU A 63 8.79 -7.76 10.65
CA GLU A 63 9.78 -7.21 9.72
C GLU A 63 10.17 -5.79 10.14
N PRO A 64 10.89 -5.62 11.26
CA PRO A 64 11.14 -4.31 11.86
C PRO A 64 11.88 -3.38 10.91
N TRP A 65 12.70 -3.89 9.98
CA TRP A 65 13.39 -3.09 8.95
C TRP A 65 12.44 -2.33 8.00
N ARG A 66 11.17 -2.72 7.92
CA ARG A 66 10.16 -2.11 7.04
C ARG A 66 9.60 -0.80 7.58
N TRP A 67 9.90 -0.43 8.84
CA TRP A 67 9.42 0.78 9.53
C TRP A 67 9.56 2.07 8.72
N ARG A 68 10.68 2.24 8.00
CA ARG A 68 10.94 3.43 7.16
C ARG A 68 9.85 3.64 6.12
N ARG A 69 9.32 2.57 5.53
CA ARG A 69 8.22 2.64 4.56
C ARG A 69 6.89 2.95 5.25
N MET A 70 6.65 2.40 6.43
CA MET A 70 5.42 2.65 7.20
C MET A 70 5.26 4.11 7.63
N LEU A 71 6.34 4.91 7.76
CA LEU A 71 6.25 6.35 8.06
C LEU A 71 5.47 7.16 6.99
N ALA A 72 5.25 6.61 5.79
CA ALA A 72 4.39 7.22 4.80
C ALA A 72 2.91 7.30 5.25
N LEU A 73 2.45 6.34 6.07
CA LEU A 73 1.07 6.26 6.55
C LEU A 73 0.70 7.42 7.48
N PRO A 74 1.42 7.70 8.59
CA PRO A 74 1.09 8.84 9.45
C PRO A 74 1.27 10.17 8.71
N ARG A 75 2.27 10.29 7.82
CA ARG A 75 2.43 11.47 6.97
C ARG A 75 1.22 11.70 6.06
N PHE A 76 0.66 10.64 5.48
CA PHE A 76 -0.54 10.71 4.67
C PHE A 76 -1.75 11.16 5.49
N VAL A 77 -1.98 10.54 6.66
CA VAL A 77 -3.07 10.93 7.57
C VAL A 77 -2.98 12.41 7.95
N LEU A 78 -1.79 12.89 8.32
CA LEU A 78 -1.57 14.29 8.65
C LEU A 78 -1.86 15.23 7.46
N LYS A 79 -1.45 14.86 6.24
CA LYS A 79 -1.76 15.65 5.03
C LYS A 79 -3.27 15.73 4.78
N VAL A 80 -3.98 14.60 4.87
CA VAL A 80 -5.42 14.54 4.67
C VAL A 80 -6.17 15.36 5.71
N LEU A 81 -5.78 15.27 6.99
CA LEU A 81 -6.39 16.06 8.07
C LEU A 81 -6.16 17.56 7.90
N ARG A 82 -4.94 17.97 7.53
CA ARG A 82 -4.62 19.38 7.24
C ARG A 82 -5.44 19.90 6.07
N GLN A 83 -5.52 19.16 4.97
CA GLN A 83 -6.29 19.54 3.79
C GLN A 83 -7.80 19.60 4.08
N GLY A 84 -8.32 18.66 4.88
CA GLY A 84 -9.71 18.65 5.33
C GLY A 84 -10.06 19.87 6.19
N ARG A 85 -9.16 20.29 7.08
CA ARG A 85 -9.34 21.49 7.92
C ARG A 85 -9.36 22.77 7.08
N VAL A 86 -8.41 22.92 6.15
CA VAL A 86 -8.35 24.07 5.21
C VAL A 86 -9.60 24.16 4.34
N ARG A 87 -10.11 23.03 3.84
CA ARG A 87 -11.31 22.99 2.99
C ARG A 87 -12.59 23.36 3.76
N ARG A 88 -12.67 23.03 5.05
CA ARG A 88 -13.80 23.42 5.93
C ARG A 88 -13.78 24.91 6.25
N GLU A 89 -12.61 25.50 6.47
CA GLU A 89 -12.49 26.94 6.75
C GLU A 89 -12.82 27.81 5.54
N ARG A 90 -12.38 27.44 4.32
CA ARG A 90 -12.76 28.15 3.09
C ARG A 90 -14.27 28.15 2.86
N ARG A 91 -14.93 26.99 3.01
CA ARG A 91 -16.39 26.87 2.87
C ARG A 91 -17.18 27.66 3.91
N ARG A 92 -16.64 27.87 5.11
CA ARG A 92 -17.28 28.74 6.12
C ARG A 92 -17.17 30.21 5.73
N ARG A 93 -16.00 30.68 5.29
CA ARG A 93 -15.79 32.08 4.86
C ARG A 93 -16.61 32.46 3.62
N GLU A 94 -16.84 31.53 2.69
CA GLU A 94 -17.72 31.75 1.52
C GLU A 94 -19.21 31.80 1.86
N LYS A 95 -19.65 31.21 2.98
CA LYS A 95 -21.05 31.25 3.42
C LYS A 95 -21.39 32.45 4.33
N THR A 96 -20.37 33.14 4.83
CA THR A 96 -20.51 34.32 5.71
C THR A 96 -20.32 35.64 4.94
N LYS A 97 -19.93 35.56 3.66
CA LYS A 97 -20.04 36.64 2.69
C LYS A 97 -21.33 36.46 1.90
#